data_AF-A0A6G3TL77-F1
#
_entry.id   AF-A0A6G3TL77-F1
#
_cell.length_a   1.000
_cell.length_b   1.000
_cell.length_c   1.000
_cell.angle_alpha   90.00
_cell.angle_beta   90.00
_cell.angle_gamma   90.00
#
_symmetry.space_group_name_H-M   'P 1'
#
loop_
_entity.id
_entity.type
_entity.pdbx_description
1 polymer ?
#
loop_
_entity_poly.entity_id
_entity_poly.type
_entity_poly.pdbx_seq_one_letter_code
_entity_poly.pdbx_strand_id
1 'polypeptide(L)'
;MTTAHDLTIVSLEVPSDYPVERGDLSLALAGAELIDLMEAGTVALDGDLLRPVSRAASGDRLLDAAASLLAGDQAESVTDWLWRRGDGLAAQYLATAGAD
;
A
#
# COMPACT_ATOMS: atom_id res chain seq x y z
N MET A 1 -2.99 13.48 0.44
CA MET A 1 -2.84 12.78 -0.84
C MET A 1 -1.72 11.79 -0.63
N THR A 2 -1.99 10.51 -0.82
CA THR A 2 -1.08 9.41 -0.53
C THR A 2 -0.46 8.92 -1.84
N THR A 3 0.76 8.39 -1.78
CA THR A 3 1.47 7.86 -2.95
C THR A 3 0.62 6.79 -3.64
N ALA A 4 -0.09 5.96 -2.89
CA ALA A 4 -0.97 4.92 -3.45
C ALA A 4 -2.17 5.49 -4.23
N HIS A 5 -2.76 6.61 -3.77
CA HIS A 5 -3.81 7.29 -4.52
C HIS A 5 -3.28 7.91 -5.82
N ASP A 6 -2.11 8.55 -5.78
CA ASP A 6 -1.48 9.13 -6.96
C ASP A 6 -1.11 8.06 -7.99
N LEU A 7 -0.61 6.92 -7.53
CA LEU A 7 -0.30 5.77 -8.39
C LEU A 7 -1.57 5.22 -9.07
N THR A 8 -2.70 5.17 -8.35
CA THR A 8 -3.99 4.77 -8.92
C THR A 8 -4.41 5.71 -10.05
N ILE A 9 -4.33 7.02 -9.83
CA ILE A 9 -4.65 8.04 -10.84
C ILE A 9 -3.75 7.86 -12.07
N VAL A 10 -2.43 7.71 -11.87
CA VAL A 10 -1.48 7.50 -12.97
C VAL A 10 -1.82 6.24 -13.78
N SER A 11 -2.19 5.14 -13.12
CA SER A 11 -2.56 3.90 -13.79
C SER A 11 -3.84 3.98 -14.64
N LEU A 12 -4.73 4.94 -14.32
CA LEU A 12 -5.99 5.15 -15.04
C LEU A 12 -5.88 6.21 -16.13
N GLU A 13 -5.14 7.29 -15.87
CA GLU A 13 -5.17 8.50 -16.70
C GLU A 13 -4.01 8.61 -17.69
N VAL A 14 -2.92 7.85 -17.49
CA VAL A 14 -1.75 7.90 -18.38
C VAL A 14 -1.85 6.78 -19.43
N PRO A 15 -2.03 7.11 -20.73
CA PRO A 15 -2.02 6.11 -21.78
C PRO A 15 -0.67 5.38 -21.82
N SER A 16 -0.71 4.05 -21.90
CA SER A 16 0.46 3.20 -22.02
C SER A 16 0.26 2.18 -23.14
N ASP A 17 1.29 1.97 -23.95
CA ASP A 17 1.33 0.87 -24.92
C ASP A 17 1.33 -0.52 -24.23
N TYR A 18 1.70 -0.54 -22.94
CA TYR A 18 1.76 -1.73 -22.09
C TYR A 18 0.95 -1.46 -20.81
N PRO A 19 -0.36 -1.79 -20.78
CA PRO A 19 -1.18 -1.60 -19.59
C PRO A 19 -0.66 -2.47 -18.44
N VAL A 20 -0.66 -1.93 -17.23
CA VAL A 20 -0.20 -2.63 -16.03
C VAL A 20 -1.23 -3.70 -15.66
N GLU A 21 -0.78 -4.94 -15.43
CA GLU A 21 -1.66 -6.01 -14.99
C GLU A 21 -2.15 -5.76 -13.56
N ARG A 22 -3.38 -6.21 -13.23
CA ARG A 22 -3.95 -6.00 -11.89
C ARG A 22 -3.08 -6.57 -10.76
N GLY A 23 -2.36 -7.66 -11.01
CA GLY A 23 -1.43 -8.26 -10.05
C GLY A 23 -0.24 -7.33 -9.76
N ASP A 24 0.41 -6.85 -10.82
CA ASP A 24 1.54 -5.92 -10.72
C ASP A 24 1.14 -4.60 -10.06
N LEU A 25 -0.02 -4.05 -10.45
CA LEU A 25 -0.58 -2.85 -9.83
C LEU A 25 -0.84 -3.06 -8.34
N SER A 26 -1.34 -4.23 -7.94
CA SER A 26 -1.61 -4.50 -6.53
C SER A 26 -0.34 -4.55 -5.68
N LEU A 27 0.74 -5.15 -6.20
CA LEU A 27 2.05 -5.13 -5.53
C LEU A 27 2.64 -3.72 -5.47
N ALA A 28 2.51 -2.95 -6.54
CA ALA A 28 2.98 -1.56 -6.57
C ALA A 28 2.22 -0.67 -5.58
N LEU A 29 0.90 -0.85 -5.46
CA LEU A 29 0.06 -0.16 -4.48
C LEU A 29 0.44 -0.54 -3.03
N ALA A 30 0.73 -1.82 -2.77
CA ALA A 30 1.20 -2.24 -1.45
C ALA A 30 2.54 -1.57 -1.11
N GLY A 31 3.46 -1.47 -2.08
CA GLY A 31 4.71 -0.74 -1.92
C GLY A 31 4.49 0.75 -1.65
N ALA A 32 3.55 1.37 -2.35
CA ALA A 32 3.18 2.78 -2.15
C ALA A 32 2.60 3.03 -0.75
N GLU A 33 1.68 2.19 -0.28
CA GLU A 33 1.16 2.28 1.09
C GLU A 33 2.27 2.11 2.14
N LEU A 34 3.23 1.20 1.91
CA LEU A 34 4.35 1.03 2.83
C LEU A 34 5.20 2.31 2.92
N ILE A 35 5.46 2.98 1.79
CA ILE A 35 6.14 4.28 1.75
C ILE A 35 5.34 5.31 2.54
N ASP A 36 4.04 5.42 2.29
CA ASP A 36 3.15 6.36 3.00
C ASP A 36 3.14 6.10 4.53
N LEU A 37 3.14 4.83 4.96
CA LEU A 37 3.23 4.45 6.37
C LEU A 37 4.58 4.80 7.01
N MET A 38 5.67 4.67 6.26
CA MET A 38 7.01 5.07 6.71
C MET A 38 7.10 6.60 6.85
N GLU A 39 6.58 7.34 5.88
CA GLU A 39 6.51 8.81 5.94
C GLU A 39 5.65 9.31 7.11
N ALA A 40 4.55 8.60 7.40
CA ALA A 40 3.70 8.88 8.56
C ALA A 40 4.32 8.44 9.90
N GLY A 41 5.49 7.79 9.91
CA GLY A 41 6.14 7.28 11.12
C GLY A 41 5.37 6.15 11.80
N THR A 42 4.51 5.45 11.06
CA THR A 42 3.72 4.32 11.60
C THR A 42 4.53 3.04 11.66
N VAL A 43 5.47 2.88 10.72
CA VAL A 43 6.38 1.75 10.61
C VAL A 43 7.80 2.24 10.34
N ALA A 44 8.79 1.54 10.89
CA ALA A 44 10.20 1.72 10.59
C ALA A 44 10.75 0.45 9.94
N LEU A 45 11.80 0.60 9.15
CA LEU A 45 12.50 -0.49 8.51
C LEU A 45 13.79 -0.83 9.28
N ASP A 46 13.94 -2.10 9.65
CA ASP A 46 15.13 -2.68 10.29
C ASP A 46 15.71 -3.76 9.37
N GLY A 47 16.59 -3.34 8.46
CA GLY A 47 17.04 -4.17 7.35
C GLY A 47 15.89 -4.43 6.38
N ASP A 48 15.44 -5.69 6.28
CA ASP A 48 14.26 -6.09 5.49
C ASP A 48 13.03 -6.35 6.38
N LEU A 49 13.10 -6.06 7.68
CA LEU A 49 12.02 -6.30 8.63
C LEU A 49 11.26 -5.02 8.95
N LEU A 50 9.94 -5.11 8.92
CA LEU A 50 9.04 -4.05 9.33
C LEU A 50 8.88 -4.05 10.85
N ARG A 51 9.12 -2.89 11.46
CA ARG A 51 8.98 -2.64 12.90
C ARG A 51 7.86 -1.63 13.14
N PRO A 52 6.78 -2.01 13.84
CA PRO A 52 5.72 -1.07 14.21
C PRO A 52 6.28 -0.01 15.17
N VAL A 53 5.95 1.27 14.93
CA VAL A 53 6.42 2.38 15.77
C VAL A 53 5.27 2.96 16.58
N SER A 54 4.30 3.55 15.90
CA SER A 54 3.19 4.26 16.53
C SER A 54 2.05 4.38 15.53
N ARG A 55 0.87 3.88 15.87
CA ARG A 55 -0.29 3.99 15.00
C ARG A 55 -0.91 5.38 15.12
N ALA A 56 -0.75 6.21 14.09
CA ALA A 56 -1.54 7.42 13.90
C ALA A 56 -2.63 7.14 12.86
N ALA A 57 -3.84 7.67 13.08
CA ALA A 57 -4.89 7.62 12.06
C ALA A 57 -4.49 8.55 10.91
N SER A 58 -4.40 8.00 9.70
CA SER A 58 -4.04 8.75 8.50
C SER A 58 -5.24 9.53 7.93
N GLY A 59 -6.47 9.09 8.25
CA GLY A 59 -7.70 9.60 7.65
C GLY A 59 -8.03 8.95 6.29
N ASP A 60 -7.13 8.11 5.77
CA ASP A 60 -7.33 7.25 4.61
C ASP A 60 -7.65 5.83 5.10
N ARG A 61 -8.83 5.32 4.73
CA ARG A 61 -9.30 4.01 5.21
C ARG A 61 -8.45 2.85 4.69
N LEU A 62 -7.91 2.95 3.48
CA LEU A 62 -7.06 1.90 2.91
C LEU A 62 -5.70 1.90 3.59
N LEU A 63 -5.12 3.07 3.80
CA LEU A 63 -3.86 3.21 4.53
C LEU A 63 -4.00 2.80 6.01
N ASP A 64 -5.12 3.14 6.66
CA ASP A 64 -5.41 2.70 8.03
C ASP A 64 -5.62 1.17 8.12
N ALA A 65 -6.15 0.54 7.06
CA ALA A 65 -6.22 -0.92 6.97
C ALA A 65 -4.83 -1.54 6.83
N ALA A 66 -3.96 -0.97 6.00
CA ALA A 66 -2.56 -1.39 5.87
C ALA A 66 -1.80 -1.29 7.21
N ALA A 67 -1.95 -0.18 7.93
CA ALA A 67 -1.38 0.00 9.27
C ALA A 67 -1.87 -1.05 10.28
N SER A 68 -3.12 -1.53 10.13
CA SER A 68 -3.68 -2.56 11.02
C SER A 68 -2.99 -3.91 10.88
N LEU A 69 -2.50 -4.24 9.68
CA LEU A 69 -1.78 -5.48 9.43
C LEU A 69 -0.42 -5.52 10.15
N LEU A 70 0.12 -4.35 10.48
CA LEU A 70 1.40 -4.20 11.19
C LEU A 70 1.23 -4.09 12.71
N ALA A 71 0.01 -4.16 13.26
CA ALA A 71 -0.23 -3.88 14.68
C ALA A 71 0.23 -4.99 15.66
N GLY A 72 0.92 -6.04 15.20
CA GLY A 72 1.41 -7.14 16.04
C GLY A 72 2.88 -6.98 16.43
N ASP A 73 3.30 -7.60 17.54
CA ASP A 73 4.69 -7.57 18.04
C ASP A 73 5.69 -8.38 17.20
N GLN A 74 5.22 -9.07 16.15
CA GLN A 74 6.07 -9.91 15.30
C GLN A 74 6.65 -9.11 14.15
N ALA A 75 7.97 -9.11 14.04
CA ALA A 75 8.64 -8.59 12.86
C ALA A 75 8.26 -9.42 11.64
N GLU A 76 7.95 -8.74 10.55
CA GLU A 76 7.59 -9.34 9.27
C GLU A 76 8.52 -8.81 8.19
N SER A 77 8.88 -9.63 7.20
CA SER A 77 9.69 -9.16 6.09
C SER A 77 8.87 -8.24 5.19
N VAL A 78 9.53 -7.26 4.56
CA VAL A 78 8.91 -6.40 3.54
C VAL A 78 8.23 -7.25 2.48
N THR A 79 8.90 -8.30 1.98
CA THR A 79 8.37 -9.18 0.94
C THR A 79 7.09 -9.88 1.37
N ASP A 80 7.07 -10.50 2.56
CA ASP A 80 5.89 -11.22 3.04
C ASP A 80 4.70 -10.27 3.25
N TRP A 81 4.99 -9.09 3.81
CA TRP A 81 3.97 -8.07 4.02
C TRP A 81 3.39 -7.57 2.68
N LEU A 82 4.24 -7.31 1.67
CA LEU A 82 3.80 -6.87 0.35
C LEU A 82 2.89 -7.89 -0.32
N TRP A 83 3.24 -9.18 -0.27
CA TRP A 83 2.40 -10.24 -0.80
C TRP A 83 1.07 -10.35 -0.09
N ARG A 84 1.07 -10.25 1.25
CA ARG A 84 -0.17 -10.32 2.03
C ARG A 84 -1.06 -9.09 1.82
N ARG A 85 -0.48 -7.89 1.77
CA ARG A 85 -1.23 -6.64 1.59
C ARG A 85 -1.72 -6.46 0.17
N GLY A 86 -0.92 -6.88 -0.81
CA GLY A 86 -1.21 -6.77 -2.23
C GLY A 86 -2.32 -7.71 -2.72
N ASP A 87 -2.75 -8.71 -1.95
CA ASP A 87 -3.82 -9.62 -2.39
C ASP A 87 -5.13 -8.86 -2.67
N GLY A 88 -5.49 -8.75 -3.96
CA GLY A 88 -6.67 -8.04 -4.43
C GLY A 88 -6.65 -6.51 -4.22
N LEU A 89 -5.50 -5.90 -3.95
CA LEU A 89 -5.43 -4.49 -3.56
C LEU A 89 -5.85 -3.51 -4.68
N ALA A 90 -5.49 -3.79 -5.93
CA ALA A 90 -5.89 -2.95 -7.06
C ALA A 90 -7.41 -2.82 -7.17
N ALA A 91 -8.17 -3.90 -6.92
CA ALA A 91 -9.63 -3.84 -6.96
C ALA A 91 -10.21 -2.88 -5.91
N GLN A 92 -9.59 -2.78 -4.72
CA GLN A 92 -10.04 -1.88 -3.66
C GLN A 92 -9.80 -0.41 -4.01
N TYR A 93 -8.62 -0.11 -4.59
CA TYR A 93 -8.28 1.24 -5.04
C TYR A 93 -9.14 1.68 -6.23
N LEU A 94 -9.33 0.80 -7.22
CA LEU A 94 -10.18 1.09 -8.39
C LEU A 94 -11.63 1.33 -7.98
N ALA A 95 -12.19 0.51 -7.08
CA ALA A 95 -13.54 0.71 -6.55
C ALA A 95 -13.68 2.05 -5.81
N THR A 96 -12.64 2.47 -5.06
CA THR A 96 -12.62 3.77 -4.38
C THR A 96 -12.53 4.93 -5.37
N ALA A 97 -11.85 4.74 -6.50
CA ALA A 97 -11.76 5.72 -7.59
C ALA A 97 -13.01 5.74 -8.49
N GLY A 98 -13.94 4.78 -8.33
CA GLY A 98 -15.13 4.66 -9.17
C GLY A 98 -14.87 4.01 -10.54
N ALA A 99 -13.81 3.21 -10.65
CA ALA A 99 -13.46 2.42 -11.84
C ALA A 99 -13.62 0.92 -11.52
N ASP A 100 -14.30 0.15 -12.39
CA ASP A 100 -14.51 -1.32 -12.25
C ASP A 100 -13.65 -2.14 -13.23
#